data_AF-A0A7L0XME0-F1
#
_entry.id   AF-A0A7L0XME0-F1
#
_cell.length_a   1.000
_cell.length_b   1.000
_cell.length_c   1.000
_cell.angle_alpha   90.00
_cell.angle_beta   90.00
_cell.angle_gamma   90.00
#
_symmetry.space_group_name_H-M   'P 1'
#
loop_
_entity.id
_entity.type
_entity.pdbx_description
1 polymer ?
#
loop_
_entity_poly.entity_id
_entity_poly.type
_entity_poly.pdbx_seq_one_letter_code
_entity_poly.pdbx_strand_id
1 'polypeptide(L)'
;DQLHILDPQVMVEFENGNFNFTFPNPKNVSEFSMTLFKGKEKKEICALHLNEEKVFPKSNVTYCETKNSNSSTTFILKSLERKHIDIYTYCLEVFFPPPYIDCRLKETYLYIQDKEDCFSLGQESWIIIGLIVFSLISCVCCVVLCCLRTKIQKCDPNSHEYNSEYMPMAAVNAAKKPRI
;
A
#
# COMPACT_ATOMS: atom_id res chain seq x y z
N ASP A 1 -32.87 -32.74 30.23
CA ASP A 1 -31.69 -32.80 29.34
C ASP A 1 -30.96 -31.48 29.34
N GLN A 2 -29.75 -31.52 29.89
CA GLN A 2 -28.86 -30.38 30.07
C GLN A 2 -28.38 -29.94 28.67
N LEU A 3 -28.68 -28.70 28.28
CA LEU A 3 -28.12 -28.08 27.08
C LEU A 3 -26.59 -28.22 27.18
N HIS A 4 -26.01 -29.12 26.39
CA HIS A 4 -24.55 -29.25 26.29
C HIS A 4 -24.09 -28.01 25.52
N ILE A 5 -23.90 -26.91 26.25
CA ILE A 5 -23.48 -25.65 25.66
C ILE A 5 -21.99 -25.77 25.37
N LEU A 6 -21.68 -26.33 24.19
CA LEU A 6 -20.37 -26.23 23.59
C LEU A 6 -19.98 -24.75 23.59
N ASP A 7 -18.87 -24.42 24.23
CA ASP A 7 -18.17 -23.17 24.00
C ASP A 7 -18.03 -23.04 22.47
N PRO A 8 -18.70 -22.07 21.82
CA PRO A 8 -18.70 -22.00 20.37
C PRO A 8 -17.26 -21.72 19.94
N GLN A 9 -16.59 -22.76 19.45
CA GLN A 9 -15.31 -22.64 18.79
C GLN A 9 -15.59 -21.92 17.47
N VAL A 10 -15.40 -20.60 17.50
CA VAL A 10 -15.45 -19.75 16.31
C VAL A 10 -14.28 -20.15 15.45
N MET A 11 -14.59 -20.64 14.25
CA MET A 11 -13.57 -20.97 13.26
C MET A 11 -13.48 -19.80 12.29
N VAL A 12 -12.28 -19.22 12.19
CA VAL A 12 -12.01 -18.10 11.28
C VAL A 12 -11.05 -18.58 10.22
N GLU A 13 -11.53 -18.58 8.99
CA GLU A 13 -10.78 -19.06 7.83
C GLU A 13 -10.64 -17.93 6.82
N PHE A 14 -9.50 -17.90 6.14
CA PHE A 14 -9.27 -17.00 5.02
C PHE A 14 -9.27 -17.83 3.74
N GLU A 15 -10.33 -17.70 2.94
CA GLU A 15 -10.54 -18.47 1.72
C GLU A 15 -10.88 -17.52 0.57
N ASN A 16 -10.15 -17.64 -0.54
CA ASN A 16 -10.38 -16.88 -1.77
C ASN A 16 -10.49 -15.35 -1.58
N GLY A 17 -9.72 -14.80 -0.63
CA GLY A 17 -9.74 -13.36 -0.33
C GLY A 17 -10.87 -12.90 0.61
N ASN A 18 -11.67 -13.84 1.12
CA ASN A 18 -12.74 -13.57 2.07
C ASN A 18 -12.40 -14.14 3.44
N PHE A 19 -12.87 -13.47 4.49
CA PHE A 19 -12.82 -14.02 5.84
C PHE A 19 -14.16 -14.66 6.18
N ASN A 20 -14.12 -15.95 6.51
CA ASN A 20 -15.28 -16.74 6.86
C ASN A 20 -15.27 -16.96 8.37
N PHE A 21 -16.24 -16.40 9.07
CA PHE A 21 -16.47 -16.68 10.49
C PHE A 21 -17.58 -17.71 10.62
N THR A 22 -17.22 -18.94 10.93
CA THR A 22 -18.17 -20.05 11.05
C THR A 22 -18.45 -20.33 12.52
N PHE A 23 -19.75 -20.33 12.85
CA PHE A 23 -20.28 -20.55 14.18
C PHE A 23 -21.20 -21.76 14.18
N PRO A 24 -21.07 -22.68 15.15
CA PRO A 24 -22.01 -23.78 15.29
C PRO A 24 -23.39 -23.23 15.68
N ASN A 25 -24.43 -23.73 15.01
CA ASN A 25 -25.79 -23.38 15.39
C ASN A 25 -26.15 -24.07 16.70
N PRO A 26 -26.86 -23.38 17.62
CA PRO A 26 -27.29 -24.00 18.86
C PRO A 26 -28.24 -25.17 18.54
N LYS A 27 -28.01 -26.31 19.20
CA LYS A 27 -28.84 -27.49 19.04
C LYS A 27 -30.08 -27.38 19.93
N ASN A 28 -31.21 -27.87 19.46
CA ASN A 28 -32.49 -27.90 20.19
C ASN A 28 -32.98 -26.50 20.62
N VAL A 29 -32.71 -25.50 19.78
CA VAL A 29 -33.12 -24.11 19.97
C VAL A 29 -34.00 -23.71 18.80
N SER A 30 -35.20 -23.20 19.07
CA SER A 30 -36.13 -22.76 18.03
C SER A 30 -36.10 -21.26 17.81
N GLU A 31 -35.54 -20.47 18.73
CA GLU A 31 -35.38 -19.03 18.53
C GLU A 31 -34.04 -18.56 19.04
N PHE A 32 -33.21 -18.02 18.14
CA PHE A 32 -31.91 -17.43 18.48
C PHE A 32 -31.54 -16.31 17.52
N SER A 33 -30.64 -15.45 17.97
CA SER A 33 -29.96 -14.49 17.12
C SER A 33 -28.45 -14.64 17.20
N MET A 34 -27.81 -14.55 16.05
CA MET A 34 -26.37 -14.41 15.93
C MET A 34 -26.05 -13.07 15.31
N THR A 35 -25.19 -12.29 15.95
CA THR A 35 -24.82 -10.97 15.46
C THR A 35 -23.30 -10.81 15.43
N LEU A 36 -22.80 -10.24 14.33
CA LEU A 36 -21.40 -9.89 14.16
C LEU A 36 -21.27 -8.36 14.23
N PHE A 37 -20.43 -7.92 15.15
CA PHE A 37 -20.11 -6.52 15.40
C PHE A 37 -18.68 -6.20 14.97
N LYS A 38 -18.45 -4.97 14.55
CA LYS A 38 -17.12 -4.43 14.25
C LYS A 38 -16.77 -3.29 15.21
N GLY A 39 -15.55 -3.32 15.71
CA GLY A 39 -14.91 -2.26 16.48
C GLY A 39 -15.37 -2.17 17.93
N LYS A 40 -14.71 -1.28 18.68
CA LYS A 40 -14.97 -1.07 20.12
C LYS A 40 -16.40 -0.62 20.42
N GLU A 41 -17.00 0.16 19.51
CA GLU A 41 -18.40 0.60 19.60
C GLU A 41 -19.41 -0.51 19.27
N LYS A 42 -18.94 -1.71 18.91
CA LYS A 42 -19.76 -2.87 18.54
C LYS A 42 -20.81 -2.51 17.49
N LYS A 43 -20.37 -1.96 16.36
CA LYS A 43 -21.28 -1.63 15.25
C LYS A 43 -21.75 -2.91 14.56
N GLU A 44 -23.06 -3.13 14.52
CA GLU A 44 -23.67 -4.30 13.87
C GLU A 44 -23.41 -4.28 12.36
N ILE A 45 -22.75 -5.32 11.84
CA ILE A 45 -22.45 -5.45 10.41
C ILE A 45 -23.26 -6.55 9.73
N CYS A 46 -23.46 -7.69 10.40
CA CYS A 46 -24.34 -8.77 9.98
C CYS A 46 -25.09 -9.33 11.18
N ALA A 47 -26.28 -9.82 10.93
CA ALA A 47 -27.04 -10.59 11.89
C ALA A 47 -27.78 -11.75 11.20
N LEU A 48 -28.08 -12.78 11.97
CA LEU A 48 -28.98 -13.86 11.62
C LEU A 48 -30.00 -13.95 12.74
N HIS A 49 -31.28 -13.90 12.40
CA HIS A 49 -32.34 -14.23 13.35
C HIS A 49 -33.03 -15.49 12.88
N LEU A 50 -33.11 -16.49 13.75
CA LEU A 50 -33.89 -17.70 13.53
C LEU A 50 -35.11 -17.64 14.44
N ASN A 51 -36.29 -17.84 13.84
CA ASN A 51 -37.55 -17.94 14.56
C ASN A 51 -38.34 -19.15 14.07
N GLU A 52 -38.52 -20.12 14.96
CA GLU A 52 -39.03 -21.47 14.72
C GLU A 52 -38.21 -22.23 13.67
N GLU A 53 -38.49 -21.96 12.39
CA GLU A 53 -37.80 -22.54 11.23
C GLU A 53 -37.46 -21.49 10.17
N LYS A 54 -37.88 -20.24 10.37
CA LYS A 54 -37.63 -19.14 9.43
C LYS A 54 -36.31 -18.46 9.77
N VAL A 55 -35.48 -18.35 8.75
CA VAL A 55 -34.14 -17.77 8.84
C VAL A 55 -34.16 -16.40 8.20
N PHE A 56 -33.80 -15.38 8.97
CA PHE A 56 -33.77 -13.98 8.56
C PHE A 56 -32.32 -13.45 8.63
N PRO A 57 -31.55 -13.58 7.54
CA PRO A 57 -30.25 -12.94 7.45
C PRO A 57 -30.43 -11.43 7.24
N LYS A 58 -29.65 -10.63 7.97
CA LYS A 58 -29.62 -9.18 7.87
C LYS A 58 -28.18 -8.74 7.68
N SER A 59 -27.96 -7.81 6.75
CA SER A 59 -26.66 -7.19 6.54
C SER A 59 -26.82 -5.68 6.49
N ASN A 60 -26.08 -4.98 7.35
CA ASN A 60 -26.08 -3.52 7.42
C ASN A 60 -24.98 -2.90 6.55
N VAL A 61 -24.09 -3.73 5.99
CA VAL A 61 -22.93 -3.29 5.22
C VAL A 61 -22.75 -4.17 4.00
N THR A 62 -22.26 -3.60 2.90
CA THR A 62 -22.12 -4.32 1.62
C THR A 62 -21.05 -5.40 1.63
N TYR A 63 -20.07 -5.31 2.53
CA TYR A 63 -18.95 -6.25 2.63
C TYR A 63 -19.24 -7.47 3.51
N CYS A 64 -20.45 -7.60 4.05
CA CYS A 64 -20.82 -8.69 4.95
C CYS A 64 -22.00 -9.48 4.39
N GLU A 65 -21.84 -10.78 4.26
CA GLU A 65 -22.88 -11.71 3.81
C GLU A 65 -23.06 -12.81 4.84
N THR A 66 -24.30 -13.23 5.08
CA THR A 66 -24.61 -14.31 6.02
C THR A 66 -25.09 -15.54 5.24
N LYS A 67 -24.45 -16.68 5.47
CA LYS A 67 -24.91 -17.98 4.98
C LYS A 67 -25.25 -18.87 6.17
N ASN A 68 -26.47 -19.39 6.17
CA ASN A 68 -26.91 -20.34 7.19
C ASN A 68 -27.00 -21.75 6.60
N SER A 69 -26.58 -22.73 7.38
CA SER A 69 -26.77 -24.16 7.16
C SER A 69 -27.45 -24.76 8.38
N ASN A 70 -27.90 -26.02 8.31
CA ASN A 70 -28.55 -26.67 9.45
C ASN A 70 -27.62 -26.81 10.66
N SER A 71 -26.31 -26.96 10.44
CA SER A 71 -25.33 -27.18 11.51
C SER A 71 -24.60 -25.91 11.97
N SER A 72 -24.52 -24.91 11.11
CA SER A 72 -23.65 -23.74 11.34
C SER A 72 -24.09 -22.53 10.53
N THR A 73 -23.72 -21.37 11.05
CA THR A 73 -23.88 -20.07 10.39
C THR A 73 -22.50 -19.53 10.07
N THR A 74 -22.30 -19.10 8.83
CA THR A 74 -21.07 -18.46 8.38
C THR A 74 -21.33 -17.01 8.00
N PHE A 75 -20.62 -16.09 8.66
CA PHE A 75 -20.53 -14.70 8.22
C PHE A 75 -19.32 -14.53 7.33
N ILE A 76 -19.54 -14.12 6.09
CA ILE A 76 -18.53 -13.98 5.05
C ILE A 76 -18.25 -12.50 4.86
N LEU A 77 -17.03 -12.09 5.17
CA LEU A 77 -16.54 -10.75 4.92
C LEU A 77 -15.81 -10.71 3.58
N LYS A 78 -16.32 -9.92 2.64
CA LYS A 78 -15.83 -9.81 1.25
C LYS A 78 -15.21 -8.45 0.97
N SER A 79 -14.32 -8.36 -0.02
CA SER A 79 -13.79 -7.08 -0.50
C SER A 79 -13.24 -6.18 0.60
N LEU A 80 -12.48 -6.76 1.53
CA LEU A 80 -11.97 -6.04 2.68
C LEU A 80 -10.74 -5.17 2.33
N GLU A 81 -10.88 -3.87 2.56
CA GLU A 81 -9.80 -2.87 2.56
C GLU A 81 -9.19 -2.65 3.98
N ARG A 82 -8.06 -1.92 4.07
CA ARG A 82 -7.39 -1.53 5.33
C ARG A 82 -8.32 -0.95 6.41
N LYS A 83 -9.33 -0.16 6.01
CA LYS A 83 -10.31 0.44 6.92
C LYS A 83 -11.17 -0.59 7.68
N HIS A 84 -11.11 -1.86 7.27
CA HIS A 84 -11.83 -2.95 7.90
C HIS A 84 -10.98 -3.72 8.94
N ILE A 85 -9.70 -3.42 9.10
CA ILE A 85 -8.87 -3.97 10.18
C ILE A 85 -9.43 -3.47 11.52
N ASP A 86 -9.93 -4.39 12.34
CA ASP A 86 -10.50 -4.08 13.64
C ASP A 86 -10.71 -5.34 14.49
N ILE A 87 -11.21 -5.17 15.70
CA ILE A 87 -11.76 -6.24 16.54
C ILE A 87 -13.19 -6.52 16.06
N TYR A 88 -13.44 -7.79 15.75
CA TYR A 88 -14.77 -8.29 15.42
C TYR A 88 -15.32 -9.04 16.62
N THR A 89 -16.53 -8.68 17.05
CA THR A 89 -17.18 -9.29 18.21
C THR A 89 -18.41 -10.04 17.75
N TYR A 90 -18.45 -11.33 18.01
CA TYR A 90 -19.64 -12.15 17.83
C TYR A 90 -20.51 -12.14 19.08
N CYS A 91 -21.81 -12.25 18.88
CA CYS A 91 -22.83 -12.36 19.91
C CYS A 91 -23.85 -13.43 19.55
N LEU A 92 -24.09 -14.37 20.46
CA LEU A 92 -25.18 -15.34 20.39
C LEU A 92 -26.20 -15.06 21.49
N GLU A 93 -27.44 -14.83 21.11
CA GLU A 93 -28.59 -14.71 22.01
C GLU A 93 -29.56 -15.87 21.74
N VAL A 94 -30.05 -16.52 22.80
CA VAL A 94 -31.05 -17.59 22.69
C VAL A 94 -32.32 -17.16 23.39
N PHE A 95 -33.42 -17.11 22.65
CA PHE A 95 -34.73 -16.68 23.15
C PHE A 95 -35.59 -17.88 23.55
N PHE A 96 -35.56 -18.97 22.76
CA PHE A 96 -36.38 -20.15 23.01
C PHE A 96 -35.64 -21.47 22.66
N PRO A 97 -35.72 -22.50 23.52
CA PRO A 97 -36.50 -22.57 24.75
C PRO A 97 -35.90 -21.74 25.90
N PRO A 98 -36.72 -21.22 26.82
CA PRO A 98 -36.23 -20.60 28.05
C PRO A 98 -35.29 -21.55 28.82
N PRO A 99 -34.34 -21.01 29.60
CA PRO A 99 -34.16 -19.61 29.92
C PRO A 99 -33.53 -18.79 28.78
N TYR A 100 -33.80 -17.49 28.77
CA TYR A 100 -33.10 -16.56 27.88
C TYR A 100 -31.59 -16.63 28.16
N ILE A 101 -30.80 -16.83 27.11
CA ILE A 101 -29.35 -16.78 27.18
C ILE A 101 -28.93 -15.46 26.57
N ASP A 102 -28.38 -14.60 27.41
CA ASP A 102 -27.83 -13.32 26.99
C ASP A 102 -26.59 -13.49 26.11
N CYS A 103 -26.28 -12.44 25.38
CA CYS A 103 -25.24 -12.35 24.38
C CYS A 103 -23.92 -13.00 24.82
N ARG A 104 -23.62 -14.19 24.26
CA ARG A 104 -22.31 -14.83 24.43
C ARG A 104 -21.30 -14.19 23.50
N LEU A 105 -20.45 -13.35 24.10
CA LEU A 105 -19.46 -12.57 23.38
C LEU A 105 -18.21 -13.39 23.07
N LYS A 106 -17.74 -13.30 21.83
CA LYS A 106 -16.42 -13.78 21.43
C LYS A 106 -15.76 -12.78 20.51
N GLU A 107 -14.55 -12.36 20.86
CA GLU A 107 -13.80 -11.37 20.12
C GLU A 107 -12.74 -12.04 19.26
N THR A 108 -12.50 -11.48 18.08
CA THR A 108 -11.42 -11.89 17.19
C THR A 108 -10.84 -10.66 16.54
N TYR A 109 -9.54 -10.50 16.63
CA TYR A 109 -8.83 -9.43 15.93
C TYR A 109 -8.56 -9.87 14.49
N LEU A 110 -9.05 -9.10 13.52
CA LEU A 110 -8.87 -9.39 12.11
C LEU A 110 -7.80 -8.48 11.53
N TYR A 111 -6.66 -9.08 11.19
CA TYR A 111 -5.59 -8.40 10.48
C TYR A 111 -5.68 -8.72 8.98
N ILE A 112 -5.85 -7.68 8.16
CA ILE A 112 -5.83 -7.81 6.71
C ILE A 112 -4.40 -7.50 6.30
N GLN A 113 -3.69 -8.52 5.83
CA GLN A 113 -2.38 -8.30 5.23
C GLN A 113 -2.58 -7.47 3.97
N ASP A 114 -1.84 -6.38 3.89
CA ASP A 114 -1.77 -5.62 2.66
C ASP A 114 -1.27 -6.55 1.56
N LYS A 115 -2.05 -6.64 0.47
CA LYS A 115 -1.38 -6.82 -0.81
C LYS A 115 -0.55 -5.57 -0.92
N GLU A 116 0.76 -5.70 -0.71
CA GLU A 116 1.69 -4.76 -1.29
C GLU A 116 1.25 -4.70 -2.75
N ASP A 117 0.55 -3.62 -3.11
CA ASP A 117 0.35 -3.25 -4.50
C ASP A 117 1.76 -3.32 -5.03
N CYS A 118 2.06 -4.38 -5.79
CA CYS A 118 3.39 -4.65 -6.28
C CYS A 118 3.67 -3.47 -7.20
N PHE A 119 4.28 -2.44 -6.61
CA PHE A 119 4.05 -1.07 -7.04
C PHE A 119 4.45 -1.01 -8.51
N SER A 120 3.45 -0.75 -9.34
CA SER A 120 3.58 0.24 -10.39
C SER A 120 4.70 0.01 -11.40
N LEU A 121 5.00 -1.23 -11.81
CA LEU A 121 5.91 -1.47 -12.94
C LEU A 121 5.48 -0.66 -14.19
N GLY A 122 4.17 -0.41 -14.34
CA GLY A 122 3.61 0.46 -15.38
C GLY A 122 3.84 1.96 -15.17
N GLN A 123 3.72 2.48 -13.95
CA GLN A 123 3.80 3.94 -13.70
C GLN A 123 5.26 4.40 -13.47
N GLU A 124 6.09 3.55 -12.87
CA GLU A 124 7.55 3.75 -12.77
C GLU A 124 8.22 3.67 -14.15
N SER A 125 7.65 2.92 -15.11
CA SER A 125 8.21 2.84 -16.47
C SER A 125 8.23 4.20 -17.18
N TRP A 126 7.20 5.03 -17.01
CA TRP A 126 7.15 6.36 -17.62
C TRP A 126 8.17 7.31 -17.01
N ILE A 127 8.41 7.20 -15.70
CA ILE A 127 9.43 7.98 -15.01
C ILE A 127 10.83 7.57 -15.48
N ILE A 128 11.10 6.27 -15.57
CA ILE A 128 12.38 5.73 -16.05
C ILE A 128 12.62 6.11 -17.52
N ILE A 129 11.62 5.97 -18.39
CA ILE A 129 11.70 6.39 -19.80
C ILE A 129 11.96 7.90 -19.90
N GLY A 130 11.26 8.71 -19.09
CA GLY A 130 11.47 10.15 -19.02
C GLY A 130 12.90 10.53 -18.64
N LEU A 131 13.48 9.86 -17.62
CA LEU A 131 14.85 10.09 -17.18
C LEU A 131 15.89 9.72 -18.26
N ILE A 132 15.68 8.60 -18.97
CA ILE A 132 16.58 8.17 -20.05
C ILE A 132 16.58 9.19 -21.19
N VAL A 133 15.39 9.61 -21.64
CA VAL A 133 15.25 10.59 -22.74
C VAL A 133 15.87 11.94 -22.35
N PHE A 134 15.63 12.41 -21.12
CA PHE A 134 16.20 13.66 -20.63
C PHE A 134 17.74 13.62 -20.58
N SER A 135 18.32 12.51 -20.12
CA SER A 135 19.78 12.32 -20.08
C SER A 135 20.41 12.35 -21.47
N LEU A 136 19.78 11.71 -22.47
CA LEU A 136 20.28 11.70 -23.84
C LEU A 136 20.25 13.10 -24.48
N ILE A 137 19.14 13.83 -24.31
CA ILE A 137 19.01 15.20 -24.81
C ILE A 137 20.04 16.11 -24.15
N SER A 138 20.22 16.02 -22.83
CA SER A 138 21.23 16.77 -22.10
C SER A 138 22.64 16.51 -22.63
N CYS A 139 23.02 15.25 -22.86
CA CYS A 139 24.33 14.89 -23.42
C CYS A 139 24.55 15.52 -24.80
N VAL A 140 23.56 15.46 -25.69
CA VAL A 140 23.65 16.06 -27.03
C VAL A 140 23.79 17.59 -26.92
N CYS A 141 23.01 18.24 -26.07
CA CYS A 141 23.13 19.68 -25.82
C CYS A 141 24.52 20.06 -25.28
N CYS A 142 25.07 19.27 -24.35
CA CYS A 142 26.43 19.48 -23.84
C CYS A 142 27.48 19.40 -24.94
N VAL A 143 27.41 18.39 -25.83
CA VAL A 143 28.35 18.25 -26.95
C VAL A 143 28.25 19.45 -27.91
N VAL A 144 27.04 19.89 -28.26
CA VAL A 144 26.83 21.04 -29.14
C VAL A 144 27.39 22.33 -28.51
N LEU A 145 27.12 22.56 -27.22
CA LEU A 145 27.66 23.72 -26.49
C LEU A 145 29.20 23.68 -26.41
N CYS A 146 29.80 22.53 -26.15
CA CYS A 146 31.26 22.35 -26.16
C CYS A 146 31.85 22.60 -27.56
N CYS A 147 31.22 22.11 -28.63
CA CYS A 147 31.63 22.36 -30.01
C CYS A 147 31.53 23.85 -30.39
N LEU A 148 30.46 24.53 -29.96
CA LEU A 148 30.32 25.97 -30.19
C LEU A 148 31.35 26.77 -29.40
N ARG A 149 31.61 26.43 -28.14
CA ARG A 149 32.65 27.08 -27.32
C ARG A 149 34.04 26.90 -27.91
N THR A 150 34.38 25.70 -28.39
CA THR A 150 35.67 25.46 -29.05
C THR A 150 35.78 26.14 -30.42
N LYS A 151 34.67 26.33 -31.15
CA LYS A 151 34.63 27.14 -32.37
C LYS A 151 34.78 28.63 -32.07
N ILE A 152 34.09 29.15 -31.05
CA ILE A 152 34.20 30.54 -30.61
C ILE A 152 35.61 30.84 -30.07
N GLN A 153 36.22 29.93 -29.32
CA GLN A 153 37.59 30.09 -28.82
C GLN A 153 38.66 29.98 -29.92
N LYS A 154 38.36 29.31 -31.04
CA LYS A 154 39.19 29.39 -32.27
C LYS A 154 38.93 30.68 -33.07
N CYS A 155 37.77 31.31 -32.89
CA CYS A 155 37.39 32.58 -33.51
C CYS A 155 37.63 33.80 -32.62
N ASP A 156 38.19 33.62 -31.43
CA ASP A 156 38.85 34.66 -30.63
C ASP A 156 40.37 34.46 -30.78
N PRO A 157 40.95 34.86 -31.94
CA PRO A 157 42.38 35.04 -32.02
C PRO A 157 42.66 36.21 -31.08
N ASN A 158 43.24 35.89 -29.92
CA ASN A 158 43.80 36.89 -29.03
C ASN A 158 44.58 37.88 -29.90
N SER A 159 44.07 39.10 -29.87
CA SER A 159 44.60 40.26 -30.59
C SER A 159 46.06 40.48 -30.19
N HIS A 160 46.85 40.94 -31.15
CA HIS A 160 48.29 41.25 -31.09
C HIS A 160 49.27 40.09 -31.26
N GLU A 161 49.45 39.68 -32.50
CA GLU A 161 50.79 39.37 -33.01
C GLU A 161 51.58 40.70 -33.11
N TYR A 162 52.13 41.17 -31.98
CA TYR A 162 53.13 42.24 -31.97
C TYR A 162 54.50 41.59 -31.94
N ASN A 163 55.14 41.60 -33.10
CA ASN A 163 56.56 41.31 -33.30
C ASN A 163 57.42 41.96 -32.20
N SER A 164 58.18 41.16 -31.46
CA SER A 164 59.55 41.53 -31.11
C SER A 164 60.33 40.28 -30.78
N GLU A 165 60.82 39.64 -31.83
CA GLU A 165 62.04 38.85 -31.76
C GLU A 165 63.16 39.80 -31.30
N TYR A 166 63.30 39.95 -29.97
CA TYR A 166 64.37 40.73 -29.38
C TYR A 166 65.62 39.85 -29.36
N MET A 167 66.47 40.00 -30.38
CA MET A 167 67.83 39.47 -30.33
C MET A 167 68.66 40.34 -29.37
N PRO A 168 69.33 39.77 -28.36
CA PRO A 168 70.28 40.54 -27.55
C PRO A 168 71.49 40.90 -28.42
N MET A 169 71.64 42.19 -28.74
CA MET A 169 72.86 42.67 -29.39
C MET A 169 74.03 42.50 -28.42
N ALA A 170 75.09 41.82 -28.86
CA ALA A 170 76.30 41.65 -28.08
C ALA A 170 76.90 43.00 -27.68
N ALA A 171 77.28 43.16 -26.42
CA ALA A 171 77.91 44.37 -25.92
C ALA A 171 79.25 44.61 -26.65
N VAL A 172 79.34 45.69 -27.44
CA VAL A 172 80.60 46.13 -28.04
C VAL A 172 81.39 46.88 -26.97
N ASN A 173 82.59 46.37 -26.67
CA ASN A 173 83.51 47.02 -25.75
C ASN A 173 83.86 48.42 -26.27
N ALA A 174 83.61 49.45 -25.46
CA ALA A 174 83.93 50.83 -25.81
C ALA A 174 85.42 50.99 -26.18
N ALA A 175 85.68 51.60 -27.33
CA ALA A 175 87.02 51.87 -27.81
C ALA A 175 87.80 52.75 -26.83
N LYS A 176 89.00 52.31 -26.47
CA LYS A 176 89.94 53.02 -25.59
C LYS A 176 90.42 54.30 -26.29
N LYS A 177 90.08 55.47 -25.74
CA LYS A 177 90.59 56.77 -26.25
C LYS A 177 92.13 56.77 -26.23
N PRO A 178 92.80 57.07 -27.36
CA PRO A 178 94.24 57.29 -27.34
C PRO A 178 94.54 58.58 -26.58
N ARG A 179 95.47 58.51 -25.63
CA ARG A 179 96.14 59.70 -25.09
C ARG A 179 97.16 60.14 -26.13
N ILE A 180 97.05 61.39 -26.58
CA ILE A 180 98.11 62.40 -26.77
C ILE A 180 97.42 63.68 -27.24
#